data_AF-A0A8D0TWP0-F1
#
_entry.id   AF-A0A8D0TWP0-F1
#
_cell.length_a   1.000
_cell.length_b   1.000
_cell.length_c   1.000
_cell.angle_alpha   90.00
_cell.angle_beta   90.00
_cell.angle_gamma   90.00
#
_symmetry.space_group_name_H-M   'P 1'
#
loop_
_entity.id
_entity.type
_entity.pdbx_description
1 polymer ?
#
loop_
_entity_poly.entity_id
_entity_poly.type
_entity_poly.pdbx_seq_one_letter_code
_entity_poly.pdbx_strand_id
1 'polypeptide(L)'
;LGQDGAGGARCGRCRGFSAERGSAVTEFSKKTGDYPSLSATDIQVLALTYQLEAEFVGVSHLKQEPEKVKVSSSSQHPETPLHISGFHLPSKPKRPQETVEHGEPARASEDLEFTSFVFWRNPLPDIDRDLQELLIDGGGCVPSEEEKEEDGLEEGKDQDSDDDGGGWITPSNIKQIQQELERCSVPKDVRVGCVTTDFAMQNVLLQMGLHVLAVNGMLIREARSYILRCHGCFKTTSDMSRVFCSHCGNKTLKKVSVTVSDDGTLHMHFSRNPKVLNPRGLRYSLPAPKGGKYAINPHLTEDQRFPQLRLSRKARQKTDVFAPDYVAGVSPFAENDISSRSATLQVRDSTLGAGRRRLNPNASRKKFVKKR
;
A
#
# COMPACT_ATOMS: atom_id res chain seq x y z
N LEU A 1 46.14 14.35 -20.30
CA LEU A 1 45.82 13.07 -19.65
C LEU A 1 45.52 13.40 -18.20
N GLY A 2 44.34 13.93 -17.84
CA GLY A 2 43.06 13.22 -17.81
C GLY A 2 43.06 12.28 -16.58
N GLN A 3 42.18 12.36 -15.58
CA GLN A 3 40.91 13.05 -15.40
C GLN A 3 40.67 13.29 -13.91
N ASP A 4 39.90 14.34 -13.64
CA ASP A 4 39.38 14.75 -12.35
C ASP A 4 38.50 13.66 -11.70
N GLY A 5 38.98 13.11 -10.59
CA GLY A 5 38.16 12.36 -9.63
C GLY A 5 37.45 13.31 -8.67
N ALA A 6 36.60 14.20 -9.20
CA ALA A 6 35.75 15.04 -8.37
C ALA A 6 34.56 14.21 -7.85
N GLY A 7 34.76 13.53 -6.72
CA GLY A 7 33.68 13.05 -5.86
C GLY A 7 32.91 14.24 -5.29
N GLY A 8 32.05 14.83 -6.11
CA GLY A 8 31.22 15.96 -5.72
C GLY A 8 30.27 15.55 -4.59
N ALA A 9 30.55 16.01 -3.37
CA ALA A 9 29.58 16.02 -2.30
C ALA A 9 28.32 16.73 -2.82
N ARG A 10 27.21 15.99 -2.96
CA ARG A 10 25.90 16.57 -3.30
C ARG A 10 25.46 17.41 -2.10
N CYS A 11 25.86 18.67 -2.08
CA CYS A 11 25.46 19.61 -1.05
C CYS A 11 23.99 19.96 -1.26
N GLY A 12 23.12 19.53 -0.33
CA GLY A 12 21.76 20.06 -0.25
C GLY A 12 21.81 21.58 -0.05
N ARG A 13 20.99 22.31 -0.80
CA ARG A 13 20.85 23.77 -0.65
C ARG A 13 19.44 24.08 -0.17
N CYS A 14 19.32 24.85 0.91
CA CYS A 14 18.03 25.39 1.35
C CYS A 14 17.67 26.57 0.45
N ARG A 15 16.46 26.52 -0.14
CA ARG A 15 15.96 27.57 -1.01
C ARG A 15 14.53 27.90 -0.62
N GLY A 16 14.20 29.19 -0.56
CA GLY A 16 12.82 29.65 -0.43
C GLY A 16 12.09 29.58 -1.77
N PHE A 17 10.76 29.61 -1.71
CA PHE A 17 9.90 29.70 -2.89
C PHE A 17 9.21 31.07 -2.92
N SER A 18 8.82 31.53 -4.12
CA SER A 18 8.01 32.74 -4.27
C SER A 18 6.56 32.52 -3.81
N ALA A 19 5.99 33.52 -3.11
CA ALA A 19 4.61 33.48 -2.63
C ALA A 19 3.59 33.22 -3.76
N GLU A 20 3.84 33.75 -4.96
CA GLU A 20 2.99 33.54 -6.13
C GLU A 20 2.89 32.06 -6.53
N ARG A 21 4.02 31.34 -6.51
CA ARG A 21 4.06 29.91 -6.83
C ARG A 21 3.37 29.09 -5.74
N GLY A 22 3.51 29.50 -4.47
CA GLY A 22 2.78 28.91 -3.36
C GLY A 22 1.26 29.04 -3.51
N SER A 23 0.76 30.21 -3.93
CA SER A 23 -0.68 30.41 -4.18
C SER A 23 -1.18 29.53 -5.34
N ALA A 24 -0.43 29.49 -6.45
CA ALA A 24 -0.78 28.68 -7.61
C ALA A 24 -0.92 27.19 -7.26
N VAL A 25 0.05 26.62 -6.54
CA VAL A 25 0.01 25.23 -6.06
C VAL A 25 -1.15 25.00 -5.08
N THR A 26 -1.40 25.97 -4.20
CA THR A 26 -2.50 25.88 -3.22
C THR A 26 -3.86 25.87 -3.92
N GLU A 27 -4.06 26.72 -4.91
CA GLU A 27 -5.28 26.78 -5.72
C GLU A 27 -5.46 25.50 -6.54
N PHE A 28 -4.39 25.00 -7.17
CA PHE A 28 -4.41 23.76 -7.90
C PHE A 28 -4.78 22.58 -6.99
N SER A 29 -4.13 22.45 -5.83
CA SER A 29 -4.38 21.38 -4.85
C SER A 29 -5.81 21.41 -4.28
N LYS A 30 -6.44 22.59 -4.21
CA LYS A 30 -7.86 22.71 -3.84
C LYS A 30 -8.78 22.21 -4.95
N LYS A 31 -8.42 22.43 -6.23
CA LYS A 31 -9.15 21.91 -7.39
C LYS A 31 -9.02 20.37 -7.50
N THR A 32 -7.85 19.80 -7.22
CA THR A 32 -7.67 18.33 -7.19
C THR A 32 -8.40 17.68 -6.01
N GLY A 33 -8.58 18.42 -4.92
CA GLY A 33 -9.21 17.95 -3.68
C GLY A 33 -8.23 17.37 -2.66
N ASP A 34 -6.92 17.47 -2.90
CA ASP A 34 -5.88 16.94 -2.00
C ASP A 34 -5.41 17.95 -0.96
N TYR A 35 -5.70 19.24 -1.12
CA TYR A 35 -5.31 20.28 -0.15
C TYR A 35 -5.58 19.94 1.34
N PRO A 36 -6.72 19.33 1.75
CA PRO A 36 -6.97 18.98 3.15
C PRO A 36 -6.05 17.88 3.71
N SER A 37 -5.37 17.14 2.85
CA SER A 37 -4.41 16.09 3.22
C SER A 37 -2.97 16.56 3.21
N LEU A 38 -2.68 17.67 2.53
CA LEU A 38 -1.35 18.25 2.42
C LEU A 38 -1.04 19.12 3.63
N SER A 39 0.18 18.97 4.15
CA SER A 39 0.72 19.83 5.20
C SER A 39 1.31 21.12 4.61
N ALA A 40 1.64 22.07 5.50
CA ALA A 40 2.30 23.30 5.08
C ALA A 40 3.64 23.03 4.40
N THR A 41 4.43 22.08 4.91
CA THR A 41 5.72 21.70 4.31
C THR A 41 5.56 21.06 2.94
N ASP A 42 4.49 20.28 2.74
CA ASP A 42 4.22 19.64 1.45
C ASP A 42 3.95 20.69 0.37
N ILE A 43 3.15 21.72 0.70
CA ILE A 43 2.90 22.86 -0.20
C ILE A 43 4.21 23.60 -0.53
N GLN A 44 5.11 23.75 0.44
CA GLN A 44 6.41 24.41 0.20
C GLN A 44 7.28 23.60 -0.77
N VAL A 45 7.30 22.27 -0.63
CA VAL A 45 8.05 21.38 -1.53
C VAL A 45 7.46 21.43 -2.94
N LEU A 46 6.13 21.33 -3.06
CA LEU A 46 5.42 21.43 -4.35
C LEU A 46 5.63 22.81 -5.03
N ALA A 47 5.65 23.89 -4.25
CA ALA A 47 5.91 25.23 -4.78
C ALA A 47 7.37 25.41 -5.21
N LEU A 48 8.31 24.82 -4.48
CA LEU A 48 9.72 24.84 -4.84
C LEU A 48 9.97 24.04 -6.12
N THR A 49 9.37 22.85 -6.27
CA THR A 49 9.51 22.04 -7.50
C THR A 49 8.95 22.77 -8.71
N TYR A 50 7.77 23.36 -8.57
CA TYR A 50 7.18 24.21 -9.62
C TYR A 50 8.08 25.39 -9.99
N GLN A 51 8.70 26.05 -8.99
CA GLN A 51 9.62 27.16 -9.25
C GLN A 51 10.86 26.70 -10.01
N LEU A 52 11.46 25.57 -9.64
CA LEU A 52 12.63 25.03 -10.33
C LEU A 52 12.28 24.62 -11.76
N GLU A 53 11.13 24.00 -11.98
CA GLU A 53 10.66 23.65 -13.33
C GLU A 53 10.55 24.90 -14.21
N ALA A 54 9.93 25.96 -13.68
CA ALA A 54 9.77 27.23 -14.38
C ALA A 54 11.12 27.91 -14.72
N GLU A 55 12.15 27.74 -13.87
CA GLU A 55 13.48 28.31 -14.07
C GLU A 55 14.32 27.53 -15.09
N PHE A 56 14.26 26.19 -15.09
CA PHE A 56 15.13 25.36 -15.91
C PHE A 56 14.51 24.89 -17.23
N VAL A 57 13.21 24.59 -17.24
CA VAL A 57 12.49 24.02 -18.39
C VAL A 57 11.50 25.01 -18.97
N GLY A 58 10.80 25.76 -18.11
CA GLY A 58 9.75 26.70 -18.48
C GLY A 58 8.36 26.21 -18.07
N VAL A 59 7.33 27.02 -18.30
CA VAL A 59 5.95 26.78 -17.79
C VAL A 59 4.94 26.34 -18.87
N SER A 60 5.35 26.19 -20.12
CA SER A 60 4.44 25.94 -21.25
C SER A 60 3.75 24.59 -21.20
N HIS A 61 4.40 23.57 -20.63
CA HIS A 61 3.86 22.21 -20.51
C HIS A 61 3.04 22.00 -19.22
N LEU A 62 3.08 22.96 -18.28
CA LEU A 62 2.44 22.83 -16.98
C LEU A 62 0.95 23.14 -17.08
N LYS A 63 0.14 22.28 -16.45
CA LYS A 63 -1.32 22.41 -16.44
C LYS A 63 -1.76 23.35 -15.33
N GLN A 64 -2.66 24.29 -15.64
CA GLN A 64 -3.25 25.21 -14.65
C GLN A 64 -4.52 24.67 -14.00
N GLU A 65 -5.18 23.73 -14.67
CA GLU A 65 -6.38 23.07 -14.16
C GLU A 65 -6.25 21.56 -14.30
N PRO A 66 -6.75 20.79 -13.30
CA PRO A 66 -6.72 19.35 -13.37
C PRO A 66 -7.69 18.81 -14.41
N GLU A 67 -7.35 17.66 -14.98
CA GLU A 67 -8.22 16.99 -15.95
C GLU A 67 -9.46 16.37 -15.27
N LYS A 68 -10.47 16.10 -16.11
CA LYS A 68 -11.72 15.50 -15.64
C LYS A 68 -11.47 14.07 -15.17
N VAL A 69 -12.02 13.76 -14.00
CA VAL A 69 -11.94 12.42 -13.40
C VAL A 69 -12.69 11.41 -14.25
N LYS A 70 -12.00 10.34 -14.66
CA LYS A 70 -12.63 9.18 -15.31
C LYS A 70 -13.08 8.19 -14.24
N VAL A 71 -14.27 7.61 -14.45
CA VAL A 71 -14.91 6.73 -13.48
C VAL A 71 -15.20 5.38 -14.12
N SER A 72 -14.61 4.33 -13.57
CA SER A 72 -14.90 2.94 -13.92
C SER A 72 -15.57 2.24 -12.73
N SER A 73 -16.17 1.08 -12.98
CA SER A 73 -16.77 0.32 -11.90
C SER A 73 -16.66 -1.18 -12.12
N SER A 74 -16.32 -1.91 -11.07
CA SER A 74 -16.07 -3.35 -11.04
C SER A 74 -16.97 -4.04 -10.01
N SER A 75 -17.27 -5.32 -10.22
CA SER A 75 -17.96 -6.16 -9.23
C SER A 75 -17.04 -6.59 -8.07
N GLN A 76 -15.74 -6.34 -8.20
CA GLN A 76 -14.72 -6.70 -7.22
C GLN A 76 -14.88 -5.93 -5.91
N HIS A 77 -14.52 -6.59 -4.80
CA HIS A 77 -14.58 -5.99 -3.47
C HIS A 77 -13.31 -5.14 -3.19
N PRO A 78 -13.42 -3.96 -2.55
CA PRO A 78 -12.28 -3.07 -2.29
C PRO A 78 -11.18 -3.67 -1.40
N GLU A 79 -11.52 -4.70 -0.61
CA GLU A 79 -10.57 -5.42 0.27
C GLU A 79 -9.95 -6.65 -0.40
N THR A 80 -10.13 -6.83 -1.72
CA THR A 80 -9.38 -7.88 -2.43
C THR A 80 -7.90 -7.51 -2.46
N PRO A 81 -6.99 -8.45 -2.15
CA PRO A 81 -5.56 -8.18 -2.02
C PRO A 81 -4.89 -8.14 -3.41
N LEU A 82 -5.26 -7.14 -4.21
CA LEU A 82 -4.56 -6.86 -5.46
C LEU A 82 -3.26 -6.11 -5.17
N HIS A 83 -2.18 -6.43 -5.87
CA HIS A 83 -0.85 -5.79 -5.71
C HIS A 83 -0.23 -5.96 -4.32
N ILE A 84 -0.59 -7.03 -3.60
CA ILE A 84 0.09 -7.40 -2.36
C ILE A 84 1.06 -8.53 -2.69
N SER A 85 2.37 -8.26 -2.61
CA SER A 85 3.41 -9.26 -2.83
C SER A 85 3.21 -10.47 -1.91
N GLY A 86 3.33 -11.68 -2.48
CA GLY A 86 3.11 -12.94 -1.76
C GLY A 86 1.64 -13.41 -1.68
N PHE A 87 0.67 -12.63 -2.18
CA PHE A 87 -0.71 -13.09 -2.36
C PHE A 87 -0.96 -13.48 -3.82
N HIS A 88 -0.88 -14.78 -4.11
CA HIS A 88 -1.18 -15.30 -5.44
C HIS A 88 -2.69 -15.43 -5.67
N LEU A 89 -3.22 -14.71 -6.66
CA LEU A 89 -4.58 -14.89 -7.16
C LEU A 89 -4.51 -15.74 -8.43
N PRO A 90 -4.91 -17.02 -8.40
CA PRO A 90 -4.98 -17.80 -9.62
C PRO A 90 -6.00 -17.16 -10.56
N SER A 91 -5.58 -16.83 -11.77
CA SER A 91 -6.49 -16.53 -12.85
C SER A 91 -7.42 -17.75 -13.05
N LYS A 92 -8.72 -17.51 -13.28
CA LYS A 92 -9.61 -18.61 -13.60
C LYS A 92 -9.08 -19.27 -14.88
N PRO A 93 -8.94 -20.60 -14.94
CA PRO A 93 -8.58 -21.25 -16.20
C PRO A 93 -9.62 -20.84 -17.24
N LYS A 94 -9.16 -20.32 -18.38
CA LYS A 94 -9.99 -20.21 -19.59
C LYS A 94 -10.54 -21.61 -19.83
N ARG A 95 -11.86 -21.76 -19.87
CA ARG A 95 -12.46 -23.04 -20.27
C ARG A 95 -11.87 -23.41 -21.63
N PRO A 96 -11.28 -24.60 -21.80
CA PRO A 96 -10.97 -25.10 -23.14
C PRO A 96 -12.26 -25.03 -23.94
N GLN A 97 -12.20 -24.44 -25.13
CA GLN A 97 -13.31 -24.54 -26.07
C GLN A 97 -13.48 -26.02 -26.39
N GLU A 98 -14.62 -26.59 -25.99
CA GLU A 98 -14.99 -27.98 -26.30
C GLU A 98 -15.13 -28.11 -27.82
N THR A 99 -14.08 -28.61 -28.47
CA THR A 99 -14.23 -29.33 -29.73
C THR A 99 -14.73 -30.73 -29.39
N VAL A 100 -15.99 -30.97 -29.73
CA VAL A 100 -16.67 -32.27 -29.64
C VAL A 100 -15.96 -33.27 -30.55
N GLU A 101 -15.37 -34.32 -29.97
CA GLU A 101 -15.30 -35.64 -30.61
C GLU A 101 -15.47 -36.74 -29.55
N HIS A 102 -16.29 -37.73 -29.90
CA HIS A 102 -16.76 -38.83 -29.06
C HIS A 102 -15.70 -39.91 -28.79
N GLY A 103 -15.66 -40.41 -27.56
CA GLY A 103 -15.03 -41.68 -27.18
C GLY A 103 -15.33 -42.04 -25.72
N GLU A 104 -16.06 -43.14 -25.51
CA GLU A 104 -16.52 -43.67 -24.21
C GLU A 104 -15.42 -44.44 -23.40
N PRO A 105 -15.67 -44.78 -22.12
CA PRO A 105 -14.71 -44.61 -21.03
C PRO A 105 -13.93 -45.88 -20.65
N ALA A 106 -12.68 -45.71 -20.20
CA ALA A 106 -11.95 -46.72 -19.44
C ALA A 106 -11.92 -46.34 -17.96
N ARG A 107 -12.60 -47.15 -17.13
CA ARG A 107 -12.54 -47.12 -15.67
C ARG A 107 -11.12 -47.47 -15.21
N ALA A 108 -10.53 -46.63 -14.36
CA ALA A 108 -9.39 -47.00 -13.54
C ALA A 108 -9.61 -46.51 -12.09
N SER A 109 -9.58 -47.51 -11.22
CA SER A 109 -9.60 -47.58 -9.75
C SER A 109 -9.47 -46.31 -8.90
N GLU A 110 -10.39 -46.21 -7.95
CA GLU A 110 -10.33 -45.39 -6.74
C GLU A 110 -9.23 -45.93 -5.80
N ASP A 111 -8.05 -45.32 -5.79
CA ASP A 111 -7.04 -45.60 -4.77
C ASP A 111 -7.31 -44.76 -3.52
N LEU A 112 -8.06 -45.38 -2.61
CA LEU A 112 -8.25 -44.99 -1.21
C LEU A 112 -6.96 -45.19 -0.41
N GLU A 113 -5.94 -44.35 -0.61
CA GLU A 113 -4.80 -44.25 0.33
C GLU A 113 -4.39 -42.81 0.66
N PHE A 114 -5.32 -41.85 0.53
CA PHE A 114 -5.14 -40.51 1.08
C PHE A 114 -5.57 -40.45 2.54
N THR A 115 -4.89 -41.18 3.44
CA THR A 115 -4.78 -40.86 4.88
C THR A 115 -3.80 -41.83 5.54
N SER A 116 -2.50 -41.53 5.51
CA SER A 116 -1.67 -41.88 6.67
C SER A 116 -0.48 -40.94 6.80
N PHE A 117 -0.29 -40.50 8.03
CA PHE A 117 0.54 -39.40 8.46
C PHE A 117 1.94 -39.95 8.76
N VAL A 118 2.86 -39.93 7.78
CA VAL A 118 4.27 -40.33 8.00
C VAL A 118 5.21 -39.40 7.21
N PHE A 119 5.35 -38.14 7.66
CA PHE A 119 6.19 -37.14 6.96
C PHE A 119 7.53 -36.83 7.65
N TRP A 120 7.91 -37.51 8.74
CA TRP A 120 9.17 -37.19 9.42
C TRP A 120 9.94 -38.44 9.84
N ARG A 121 10.78 -38.98 8.93
CA ARG A 121 12.03 -39.69 9.25
C ARG A 121 12.85 -40.18 8.04
N ASN A 122 13.09 -39.32 7.05
CA ASN A 122 14.27 -39.50 6.19
C ASN A 122 15.30 -38.42 6.55
N PRO A 123 16.57 -38.74 6.84
CA PRO A 123 17.59 -37.73 7.04
C PRO A 123 17.75 -36.92 5.76
N LEU A 124 17.78 -35.59 5.90
CA LEU A 124 17.96 -34.66 4.78
C LEU A 124 19.31 -34.93 4.09
N PRO A 125 19.38 -34.88 2.74
CA PRO A 125 20.64 -34.93 2.01
C PRO A 125 21.60 -33.83 2.48
N ASP A 126 22.88 -34.16 2.56
CA ASP A 126 23.95 -33.28 3.04
C ASP A 126 24.21 -32.15 2.04
N ILE A 127 23.82 -30.92 2.42
CA ILE A 127 23.78 -29.72 1.57
C ILE A 127 25.20 -29.16 1.34
N ASP A 128 26.17 -29.62 2.12
CA ASP A 128 27.55 -29.12 2.09
C ASP A 128 28.26 -29.41 0.75
N ARG A 129 27.88 -30.49 0.06
CA ARG A 129 28.48 -30.86 -1.23
C ARG A 129 28.02 -29.97 -2.38
N ASP A 130 26.74 -29.59 -2.39
CA ASP A 130 26.13 -28.77 -3.46
C ASP A 130 26.55 -27.30 -3.33
N LEU A 131 26.82 -26.84 -2.10
CA LEU A 131 27.39 -25.52 -1.82
C LEU A 131 28.84 -25.37 -2.32
N GLN A 132 29.60 -26.48 -2.36
CA GLN A 132 31.00 -26.46 -2.78
C GLN A 132 31.18 -26.41 -4.30
N GLU A 133 30.18 -26.88 -5.06
CA GLU A 133 30.15 -26.85 -6.52
C GLU A 133 29.84 -25.44 -7.07
N LEU A 134 29.01 -24.66 -6.37
CA LEU A 134 28.66 -23.28 -6.72
C LEU A 134 29.78 -22.25 -6.48
N LEU A 135 30.82 -22.61 -5.73
CA LEU A 135 31.97 -21.74 -5.44
C LEU A 135 33.07 -21.81 -6.51
N ILE A 136 33.01 -22.77 -7.45
CA ILE A 136 34.09 -23.05 -8.41
C ILE A 136 33.87 -22.37 -9.77
N ASP A 137 32.64 -22.02 -10.15
CA ASP A 137 32.31 -21.48 -11.49
C ASP A 137 32.40 -19.94 -11.61
N GLY A 138 33.17 -19.31 -10.72
CA GLY A 138 33.55 -17.90 -10.82
C GLY A 138 34.66 -17.66 -11.86
N GLY A 139 34.36 -17.78 -13.16
CA GLY A 139 35.29 -17.34 -14.20
C GLY A 139 34.92 -17.70 -15.63
N GLY A 140 34.34 -16.76 -16.38
CA GLY A 140 34.29 -16.84 -17.84
C GLY A 140 33.23 -15.95 -18.49
N CYS A 141 33.69 -14.89 -19.18
CA CYS A 141 32.88 -13.95 -19.97
C CYS A 141 33.15 -14.22 -21.46
N VAL A 142 32.13 -14.48 -22.30
CA VAL A 142 32.16 -14.28 -23.78
C VAL A 142 30.73 -14.07 -24.32
N PRO A 143 30.49 -13.12 -25.24
CA PRO A 143 29.16 -12.73 -25.75
C PRO A 143 28.77 -13.43 -27.06
N SER A 144 27.48 -13.41 -27.40
CA SER A 144 27.02 -13.63 -28.78
C SER A 144 25.76 -12.80 -29.09
N GLU A 145 25.92 -11.89 -30.05
CA GLU A 145 24.90 -11.09 -30.73
C GLU A 145 24.16 -11.95 -31.76
N GLU A 146 22.84 -11.76 -31.94
CA GLU A 146 22.19 -11.87 -33.24
C GLU A 146 21.02 -10.86 -33.32
N GLU A 147 21.08 -10.00 -34.34
CA GLU A 147 20.07 -9.04 -34.78
C GLU A 147 19.01 -9.70 -35.68
N LYS A 148 17.74 -9.28 -35.59
CA LYS A 148 16.80 -9.24 -36.75
C LYS A 148 15.78 -8.11 -36.61
N GLU A 149 15.65 -7.34 -37.70
CA GLU A 149 14.77 -6.18 -37.92
C GLU A 149 13.31 -6.54 -38.30
N GLU A 150 12.51 -5.47 -38.35
CA GLU A 150 11.05 -5.25 -38.35
C GLU A 150 10.22 -5.78 -39.54
N ASP A 151 8.90 -6.00 -39.32
CA ASP A 151 7.81 -5.14 -39.87
C ASP A 151 6.38 -5.65 -39.56
N GLY A 152 5.44 -4.73 -39.26
CA GLY A 152 4.02 -4.84 -39.65
C GLY A 152 2.87 -4.94 -38.60
N LEU A 153 2.43 -3.79 -38.07
CA LEU A 153 1.05 -3.28 -37.79
C LEU A 153 -0.09 -4.12 -37.13
N GLU A 154 -0.62 -3.50 -36.06
CA GLU A 154 -1.99 -3.47 -35.45
C GLU A 154 -2.65 -4.72 -34.83
N GLU A 155 -2.85 -4.68 -33.50
CA GLU A 155 -4.17 -4.46 -32.87
C GLU A 155 -4.03 -4.45 -31.33
N GLY A 156 -4.62 -3.44 -30.69
CA GLY A 156 -4.59 -3.25 -29.23
C GLY A 156 -5.32 -4.38 -28.48
N LYS A 157 -4.53 -5.25 -27.86
CA LYS A 157 -4.93 -6.04 -26.69
C LYS A 157 -3.88 -5.85 -25.63
N ASP A 158 -4.32 -5.33 -24.47
CA ASP A 158 -3.58 -5.37 -23.22
C ASP A 158 -3.20 -6.83 -22.94
N GLN A 159 -1.99 -7.22 -23.34
CA GLN A 159 -1.36 -8.47 -22.94
C GLN A 159 -0.72 -8.19 -21.59
N ASP A 160 -1.48 -8.44 -20.52
CA ASP A 160 -0.87 -8.78 -19.24
C ASP A 160 0.10 -9.93 -19.53
N SER A 161 1.39 -9.65 -19.48
CA SER A 161 2.46 -10.61 -19.66
C SER A 161 2.22 -11.77 -18.69
N ASP A 162 1.88 -12.93 -19.26
CA ASP A 162 1.67 -14.19 -18.57
C ASP A 162 3.01 -14.64 -17.91
N ASP A 163 3.27 -14.20 -16.68
CA ASP A 163 4.29 -14.79 -15.80
C ASP A 163 3.63 -15.86 -14.93
N ASP A 164 3.41 -17.03 -15.53
CA ASP A 164 2.93 -18.26 -14.89
C ASP A 164 4.00 -18.83 -13.92
N GLY A 165 4.29 -18.09 -12.84
CA GLY A 165 5.24 -18.49 -11.80
C GLY A 165 5.51 -17.48 -10.66
N GLY A 166 5.08 -16.22 -10.78
CA GLY A 166 5.60 -15.09 -9.98
C GLY A 166 5.03 -14.84 -8.58
N GLY A 167 4.42 -15.83 -7.91
CA GLY A 167 3.72 -15.61 -6.63
C GLY A 167 4.57 -15.70 -5.34
N TRP A 168 5.78 -16.25 -5.42
CA TRP A 168 6.57 -16.61 -4.24
C TRP A 168 7.57 -15.52 -3.83
N ILE A 169 7.64 -15.22 -2.53
CA ILE A 169 8.73 -14.42 -1.95
C ILE A 169 9.90 -15.36 -1.65
N THR A 170 10.85 -15.44 -2.58
CA THR A 170 12.07 -16.27 -2.46
C THR A 170 13.25 -15.43 -1.94
N PRO A 171 14.32 -16.04 -1.39
CA PRO A 171 15.55 -15.33 -1.04
C PRO A 171 16.20 -14.59 -2.22
N SER A 172 15.97 -15.06 -3.46
CA SER A 172 16.39 -14.38 -4.69
C SER A 172 15.54 -13.12 -4.95
N ASN A 173 14.22 -13.21 -4.75
CA ASN A 173 13.29 -12.11 -5.01
C ASN A 173 13.31 -11.05 -3.91
N ILE A 174 13.60 -11.40 -2.65
CA ILE A 174 13.56 -10.44 -1.54
C ILE A 174 14.60 -9.33 -1.72
N LYS A 175 15.79 -9.70 -2.20
CA LYS A 175 16.85 -8.74 -2.55
C LYS A 175 16.46 -7.95 -3.77
N GLN A 176 15.78 -8.53 -4.77
CA GLN A 176 15.30 -7.81 -5.93
C GLN A 176 14.20 -6.79 -5.56
N ILE A 177 13.24 -7.15 -4.72
CA ILE A 177 12.19 -6.24 -4.21
C ILE A 177 12.81 -5.11 -3.37
N GLN A 178 13.85 -5.42 -2.58
CA GLN A 178 14.60 -4.42 -1.81
C GLN A 178 15.52 -3.58 -2.70
N GLN A 179 16.17 -4.16 -3.70
CA GLN A 179 17.09 -3.48 -4.62
C GLN A 179 16.38 -2.67 -5.69
N GLU A 180 15.17 -3.06 -6.10
CA GLU A 180 14.30 -2.21 -6.92
C GLU A 180 13.99 -0.90 -6.19
N LEU A 181 14.05 -0.87 -4.85
CA LEU A 181 14.01 0.35 -4.05
C LEU A 181 15.36 1.10 -3.99
N GLU A 182 16.49 0.43 -4.22
CA GLU A 182 17.86 0.97 -4.06
C GLU A 182 18.57 1.32 -5.38
N ARG A 183 18.13 0.76 -6.53
CA ARG A 183 18.73 1.00 -7.85
C ARG A 183 18.35 2.38 -8.39
N CYS A 184 19.15 3.37 -8.04
CA CYS A 184 19.08 4.75 -8.54
C CYS A 184 19.51 4.89 -10.00
N SER A 185 18.59 4.70 -10.95
CA SER A 185 18.81 5.09 -12.35
C SER A 185 18.00 6.34 -12.68
N VAL A 186 18.66 7.50 -12.71
CA VAL A 186 18.03 8.75 -13.14
C VAL A 186 17.85 8.71 -14.66
N PRO A 187 16.63 8.86 -15.20
CA PRO A 187 16.44 9.00 -16.63
C PRO A 187 17.19 10.23 -17.13
N LYS A 188 17.98 10.07 -18.21
CA LYS A 188 18.86 11.13 -18.75
C LYS A 188 18.12 12.38 -19.24
N ASP A 189 16.79 12.32 -19.36
CA ASP A 189 15.94 13.35 -19.95
C ASP A 189 15.23 14.25 -18.92
N VAL A 190 15.35 13.96 -17.62
CA VAL A 190 14.63 14.69 -16.57
C VAL A 190 15.55 15.69 -15.87
N ARG A 191 15.32 16.99 -16.11
CA ARG A 191 16.12 18.07 -15.49
C ARG A 191 15.67 18.41 -14.06
N VAL A 192 14.38 18.36 -13.79
CA VAL A 192 13.79 18.67 -12.49
C VAL A 192 12.81 17.55 -12.14
N GLY A 193 12.84 17.10 -10.89
CA GLY A 193 11.93 16.08 -10.39
C GLY A 193 11.83 16.11 -8.88
N CYS A 194 10.68 15.71 -8.36
CA CYS A 194 10.44 15.62 -6.92
C CYS A 194 10.53 14.17 -6.46
N VAL A 195 11.35 13.90 -5.44
CA VAL A 195 11.36 12.60 -4.77
C VAL A 195 10.37 12.63 -3.61
N THR A 196 9.30 11.85 -3.71
CA THR A 196 8.27 11.75 -2.66
C THR A 196 7.66 10.36 -2.61
N THR A 197 7.31 9.92 -1.41
CA THR A 197 6.55 8.70 -1.15
C THR A 197 5.06 8.96 -0.86
N ASP A 198 4.64 10.22 -0.70
CA ASP A 198 3.26 10.56 -0.37
C ASP A 198 2.40 10.69 -1.65
N PHE A 199 1.33 9.91 -1.70
CA PHE A 199 0.41 9.89 -2.84
C PHE A 199 -0.26 11.24 -3.11
N ALA A 200 -0.60 12.02 -2.06
CA ALA A 200 -1.24 13.32 -2.27
C ALA A 200 -0.34 14.30 -3.05
N MET A 201 0.95 14.33 -2.71
CA MET A 201 1.94 15.11 -3.46
C MET A 201 2.15 14.56 -4.86
N GLN A 202 2.26 13.25 -5.02
CA GLN A 202 2.43 12.61 -6.33
C GLN A 202 1.25 12.90 -7.27
N ASN A 203 0.01 12.84 -6.76
CA ASN A 203 -1.19 13.12 -7.52
C ASN A 203 -1.19 14.57 -8.04
N VAL A 204 -0.89 15.53 -7.16
CA VAL A 204 -0.82 16.95 -7.53
C VAL A 204 0.29 17.18 -8.56
N LEU A 205 1.48 16.62 -8.35
CA LEU A 205 2.61 16.77 -9.28
C LEU A 205 2.30 16.21 -10.67
N LEU A 206 1.79 14.98 -10.75
CA LEU A 206 1.41 14.35 -12.02
C LEU A 206 0.31 15.14 -12.73
N GLN A 207 -0.71 15.62 -12.01
CA GLN A 207 -1.77 16.45 -12.59
C GLN A 207 -1.29 17.82 -13.05
N MET A 208 -0.27 18.39 -12.41
CA MET A 208 0.37 19.63 -12.86
C MET A 208 1.30 19.43 -14.07
N GLY A 209 1.68 18.18 -14.37
CA GLY A 209 2.65 17.83 -15.41
C GLY A 209 4.11 17.88 -14.93
N LEU A 210 4.35 17.79 -13.61
CA LEU A 210 5.68 17.77 -13.01
C LEU A 210 6.17 16.34 -12.83
N HIS A 211 7.47 16.11 -13.06
CA HIS A 211 8.07 14.80 -12.91
C HIS A 211 8.23 14.40 -11.44
N VAL A 212 7.75 13.20 -11.13
CA VAL A 212 7.92 12.56 -9.83
C VAL A 212 8.91 11.42 -9.96
N LEU A 213 9.87 11.37 -9.06
CA LEU A 213 10.86 10.30 -8.97
C LEU A 213 10.54 9.43 -7.74
N ALA A 214 10.66 8.12 -7.91
CA ALA A 214 10.62 7.18 -6.81
C ALA A 214 11.94 7.24 -6.00
N VAL A 215 11.98 6.55 -4.85
CA VAL A 215 13.16 6.53 -3.96
C VAL A 215 14.41 5.97 -4.68
N ASN A 216 14.17 5.08 -5.64
CA ASN A 216 15.14 4.49 -6.56
C ASN A 216 15.45 5.40 -7.77
N GLY A 217 15.10 6.69 -7.76
CA GLY A 217 15.41 7.63 -8.84
C GLY A 217 14.73 7.37 -10.20
N MET A 218 13.86 6.36 -10.31
CA MET A 218 13.09 6.09 -11.52
C MET A 218 11.93 7.07 -11.64
N LEU A 219 11.58 7.44 -12.88
CA LEU A 219 10.42 8.28 -13.14
C LEU A 219 9.13 7.48 -12.97
N ILE A 220 8.22 7.99 -12.17
CA ILE A 220 6.89 7.41 -11.96
C ILE A 220 5.99 7.83 -13.12
N ARG A 221 5.58 6.86 -13.95
CA ARG A 221 4.59 7.08 -15.02
C ARG A 221 3.16 6.95 -14.52
N GLU A 222 2.90 5.99 -13.64
CA GLU A 222 1.59 5.78 -13.08
C GLU A 222 1.66 5.62 -11.56
N ALA A 223 0.78 6.32 -10.85
CA ALA A 223 0.61 6.20 -9.41
C ALA A 223 -0.76 5.58 -9.10
N ARG A 224 -0.74 4.33 -8.62
CA ARG A 224 -1.95 3.63 -8.16
C ARG A 224 -1.99 3.61 -6.64
N SER A 225 -3.09 4.10 -6.06
CA SER A 225 -3.30 4.10 -4.61
C SER A 225 -4.79 3.97 -4.27
N TYR A 226 -5.12 4.15 -3.00
CA TYR A 226 -6.48 4.20 -2.50
C TYR A 226 -6.78 5.55 -1.88
N ILE A 227 -8.02 6.01 -2.03
CA ILE A 227 -8.57 7.16 -1.33
C ILE A 227 -9.84 6.76 -0.59
N LEU A 228 -10.23 7.56 0.39
CA LEU A 228 -11.50 7.43 1.10
C LEU A 228 -12.52 8.41 0.51
N ARG A 229 -13.65 7.90 0.06
CA ARG A 229 -14.79 8.70 -0.41
C ARG A 229 -15.99 8.53 0.50
N CYS A 230 -16.57 9.64 0.93
CA CYS A 230 -17.83 9.62 1.67
C CYS A 230 -18.99 9.26 0.73
N HIS A 231 -19.77 8.23 1.05
CA HIS A 231 -20.95 7.88 0.24
C HIS A 231 -22.17 8.79 0.49
N GLY A 232 -22.16 9.61 1.55
CA GLY A 232 -23.22 10.57 1.85
C GLY A 232 -23.03 11.94 1.16
N CYS A 233 -21.93 12.64 1.44
CA CYS A 233 -21.63 13.96 0.87
C CYS A 233 -20.69 13.94 -0.34
N PHE A 234 -20.25 12.76 -0.80
CA PHE A 234 -19.39 12.55 -1.98
C PHE A 234 -17.98 13.16 -1.95
N LYS A 235 -17.60 13.86 -0.89
CA LYS A 235 -16.23 14.37 -0.72
C LYS A 235 -15.23 13.23 -0.50
N THR A 236 -14.08 13.38 -1.14
CA THR A 236 -12.93 12.47 -1.08
C THR A 236 -11.87 12.99 -0.11
N THR A 237 -11.04 12.10 0.39
CA THR A 237 -9.82 12.40 1.16
C THR A 237 -8.80 11.29 0.90
N SER A 238 -7.55 11.66 0.69
CA SER A 238 -6.41 10.74 0.52
C SER A 238 -5.85 10.22 1.86
N ASP A 239 -6.23 10.82 2.99
CA ASP A 239 -5.81 10.37 4.33
C ASP A 239 -6.50 9.06 4.71
N MET A 240 -5.77 7.95 4.52
CA MET A 240 -6.23 6.59 4.76
C MET A 240 -6.44 6.24 6.25
N SER A 241 -6.00 7.10 7.17
CA SER A 241 -6.20 6.91 8.61
C SER A 241 -7.59 7.37 9.09
N ARG A 242 -8.30 8.16 8.27
CA ARG A 242 -9.59 8.73 8.66
C ARG A 242 -10.69 7.70 8.72
N VAL A 243 -11.57 7.92 9.69
CA VAL A 243 -12.78 7.11 9.91
C VAL A 243 -14.05 7.94 9.72
N PHE A 244 -14.00 9.21 10.11
CA PHE A 244 -15.08 10.18 9.95
C PHE A 244 -14.79 11.10 8.75
N CYS A 245 -15.84 11.46 8.02
CA CYS A 245 -15.72 12.40 6.92
C CYS A 245 -15.53 13.82 7.46
N SER A 246 -14.47 14.51 7.01
CA SER A 246 -14.11 15.86 7.44
C SER A 246 -15.17 16.92 7.12
N HIS A 247 -16.10 16.63 6.21
CA HIS A 247 -17.11 17.59 5.76
C HIS A 247 -18.46 17.43 6.45
N CYS A 248 -18.96 16.20 6.58
CA CYS A 248 -20.26 15.94 7.20
C CYS A 248 -20.17 15.28 8.58
N GLY A 249 -18.97 15.01 9.09
CA GLY A 249 -18.72 14.39 10.41
C GLY A 249 -19.11 12.90 10.50
N ASN A 250 -19.82 12.36 9.52
CA ASN A 250 -20.34 11.00 9.58
C ASN A 250 -19.25 9.94 9.31
N LYS A 251 -19.38 8.77 9.94
CA LYS A 251 -18.55 7.59 9.71
C LYS A 251 -18.95 6.84 8.44
N THR A 252 -18.81 7.49 7.30
CA THR A 252 -19.38 7.06 6.01
C THR A 252 -18.33 6.93 4.90
N LEU A 253 -17.04 6.99 5.25
CA LEU A 253 -15.93 6.82 4.31
C LEU A 253 -15.86 5.39 3.77
N LYS A 254 -15.63 5.26 2.47
CA LYS A 254 -15.42 4.00 1.74
C LYS A 254 -14.14 4.10 0.91
N LYS A 255 -13.35 3.03 0.93
CA LYS A 255 -12.11 2.91 0.16
C LYS A 255 -12.43 2.74 -1.32
N VAL A 256 -11.79 3.54 -2.17
CA VAL A 256 -11.88 3.51 -3.63
C VAL A 256 -10.45 3.52 -4.18
N SER A 257 -10.12 2.65 -5.12
CA SER A 257 -8.81 2.67 -5.78
C SER A 257 -8.76 3.74 -6.86
N VAL A 258 -7.63 4.42 -6.96
CA VAL A 258 -7.37 5.47 -7.93
C VAL A 258 -6.06 5.20 -8.67
N THR A 259 -6.03 5.55 -9.94
CA THR A 259 -4.84 5.54 -10.78
C THR A 259 -4.65 6.93 -11.36
N VAL A 260 -3.44 7.46 -11.27
CA VAL A 260 -3.04 8.73 -11.88
C VAL A 260 -1.98 8.38 -12.92
N SER A 261 -2.27 8.64 -14.19
CA SER A 261 -1.28 8.44 -15.27
C SER A 261 -0.42 9.71 -15.44
N ASP A 262 0.64 9.60 -16.24
CA ASP A 262 1.57 10.69 -16.56
C ASP A 262 0.90 11.84 -17.32
N ASP A 263 -0.14 11.53 -18.08
CA ASP A 263 -1.07 12.48 -18.68
C ASP A 263 -1.83 13.32 -17.64
N GLY A 264 -1.72 13.03 -16.34
CA GLY A 264 -2.48 13.71 -15.29
C GLY A 264 -3.97 13.34 -15.27
N THR A 265 -4.37 12.29 -15.99
CA THR A 265 -5.74 11.75 -15.92
C THR A 265 -5.94 10.99 -14.61
N LEU A 266 -6.95 11.38 -13.84
CA LEU A 266 -7.34 10.67 -12.60
C LEU A 266 -8.45 9.67 -12.89
N HIS A 267 -8.15 8.38 -12.69
CA HIS A 267 -9.08 7.27 -12.90
C HIS A 267 -9.51 6.66 -11.57
N MET A 268 -10.81 6.75 -11.23
CA MET A 268 -11.39 6.15 -10.02
C MET A 268 -12.11 4.83 -10.35
N HIS A 269 -11.75 3.75 -9.65
CA HIS A 269 -12.36 2.43 -9.83
C HIS A 269 -13.33 2.11 -8.68
N PHE A 270 -14.64 2.19 -8.95
CA PHE A 270 -15.68 1.95 -7.96
C PHE A 270 -16.07 0.47 -7.86
N SER A 271 -16.38 0.01 -6.65
CA SER A 271 -16.96 -1.32 -6.45
C SER A 271 -18.49 -1.27 -6.49
N ARG A 272 -19.10 -2.02 -7.41
CA ARG A 272 -20.56 -2.32 -7.45
C ARG A 272 -20.98 -3.43 -6.49
N ASN A 273 -20.03 -3.98 -5.72
CA ASN A 273 -20.31 -5.07 -4.80
C ASN A 273 -21.32 -4.63 -3.72
N PRO A 274 -22.51 -5.27 -3.61
CA PRO A 274 -23.56 -4.83 -2.69
C PRO A 274 -23.18 -4.97 -1.21
N LYS A 275 -22.12 -5.73 -0.89
CA LYS A 275 -21.61 -5.86 0.49
C LYS A 275 -20.94 -4.57 1.00
N VAL A 276 -20.48 -3.68 0.12
CA VAL A 276 -19.77 -2.44 0.48
C VAL A 276 -20.72 -1.41 1.10
N LEU A 277 -21.92 -1.29 0.54
CA LEU A 277 -22.99 -0.38 0.97
C LEU A 277 -24.15 -1.17 1.58
N ASN A 278 -23.87 -1.89 2.66
CA ASN A 278 -24.88 -2.64 3.41
C ASN A 278 -25.24 -1.94 4.72
N PRO A 279 -26.53 -1.61 4.98
CA PRO A 279 -26.95 -0.94 6.21
C PRO A 279 -27.02 -1.86 7.45
N ARG A 280 -26.78 -3.17 7.31
CA ARG A 280 -26.86 -4.13 8.41
C ARG A 280 -25.84 -3.81 9.52
N GLY A 281 -26.32 -3.83 10.76
CA GLY A 281 -25.49 -3.63 11.96
C GLY A 281 -25.14 -2.17 12.27
N LEU A 282 -25.68 -1.21 11.51
CA LEU A 282 -25.48 0.23 11.78
C LEU A 282 -26.48 0.78 12.81
N ARG A 283 -27.70 0.23 12.89
CA ARG A 283 -28.74 0.64 13.84
C ARG A 283 -28.81 -0.32 15.03
N TYR A 284 -28.51 0.19 16.22
CA TYR A 284 -28.59 -0.53 17.50
C TYR A 284 -28.77 0.47 18.65
N SER A 285 -29.26 0.00 19.79
CA SER A 285 -29.48 0.86 20.96
C SER A 285 -28.15 1.26 21.61
N LEU A 286 -27.96 2.56 21.80
CA LEU A 286 -26.78 3.11 22.47
C LEU A 286 -27.01 3.18 24.00
N PRO A 287 -25.96 2.98 24.82
CA PRO A 287 -26.06 3.21 26.26
C PRO A 287 -26.27 4.70 26.56
N ALA A 288 -26.86 5.00 27.72
CA ALA A 288 -26.96 6.36 28.21
C ALA A 288 -25.55 6.99 28.36
N PRO A 289 -25.38 8.27 28.01
CA PRO A 289 -24.10 8.95 28.11
C PRO A 289 -23.65 9.02 29.58
N LYS A 290 -22.41 8.63 29.84
CA LYS A 290 -21.81 8.65 31.18
C LYS A 290 -20.56 9.52 31.20
N GLY A 291 -20.38 10.26 32.30
CA GLY A 291 -19.17 11.03 32.59
C GLY A 291 -18.29 10.36 33.66
N GLY A 292 -17.17 11.01 33.97
CA GLY A 292 -16.23 10.57 35.01
C GLY A 292 -14.92 9.97 34.47
N LYS A 293 -13.98 9.68 35.37
CA LYS A 293 -12.60 9.28 35.03
C LYS A 293 -12.49 7.95 34.27
N TYR A 294 -13.50 7.09 34.39
CA TYR A 294 -13.50 5.73 33.84
C TYR A 294 -14.61 5.47 32.81
N ALA A 295 -15.36 6.51 32.42
CA ALA A 295 -16.43 6.36 31.44
C ALA A 295 -15.87 6.14 30.03
N ILE A 296 -16.35 5.10 29.35
CA ILE A 296 -15.98 4.77 27.96
C ILE A 296 -17.28 4.74 27.16
N ASN A 297 -17.60 5.86 26.51
CA ASN A 297 -18.74 5.97 25.61
C ASN A 297 -18.35 5.46 24.21
N PRO A 298 -19.30 4.97 23.39
CA PRO A 298 -19.05 4.66 21.98
C PRO A 298 -18.47 5.86 21.24
N HIS A 299 -17.57 5.61 20.27
CA HIS A 299 -16.92 6.66 19.48
C HIS A 299 -17.80 7.05 18.28
N LEU A 300 -18.41 8.25 18.34
CA LEU A 300 -19.43 8.74 17.41
C LEU A 300 -18.97 9.93 16.57
N THR A 301 -18.07 10.77 17.06
CA THR A 301 -17.51 11.93 16.34
C THR A 301 -15.99 11.96 16.47
N GLU A 302 -15.31 12.63 15.53
CA GLU A 302 -13.84 12.69 15.48
C GLU A 302 -13.20 13.41 16.68
N ASP A 303 -13.88 14.45 17.17
CA ASP A 303 -13.46 15.35 18.25
C ASP A 303 -13.97 14.89 19.62
N GLN A 304 -14.47 13.65 19.70
CA GLN A 304 -15.02 13.10 20.92
C GLN A 304 -13.95 12.99 22.01
N ARG A 305 -14.20 13.64 23.15
CA ARG A 305 -13.30 13.60 24.30
C ARG A 305 -13.39 12.26 25.03
N PHE A 306 -12.24 11.61 25.19
CA PHE A 306 -12.10 10.39 25.98
C PHE A 306 -11.28 10.67 27.26
N PRO A 307 -11.66 10.11 28.41
CA PRO A 307 -10.81 10.12 29.60
C PRO A 307 -9.45 9.47 29.33
N GLN A 308 -8.42 9.94 30.02
CA GLN A 308 -7.06 9.39 29.87
C GLN A 308 -6.94 8.02 30.54
N LEU A 309 -7.20 6.97 29.77
CA LEU A 309 -7.00 5.58 30.17
C LEU A 309 -5.79 5.01 29.43
N ARG A 310 -4.59 5.33 29.92
CA ARG A 310 -3.32 4.91 29.32
C ARG A 310 -2.76 3.66 29.99
N LEU A 311 -2.02 2.88 29.22
CA LEU A 311 -1.27 1.73 29.71
C LEU A 311 0.01 2.17 30.44
N SER A 312 0.48 1.35 31.38
CA SER A 312 1.80 1.50 32.01
C SER A 312 2.94 1.33 30.98
N ARG A 313 4.17 1.69 31.34
CA ARG A 313 5.34 1.44 30.46
C ARG A 313 5.53 -0.06 30.22
N LYS A 314 5.39 -0.87 31.27
CA LYS A 314 5.52 -2.33 31.21
C LYS A 314 4.51 -2.96 30.25
N ALA A 315 3.25 -2.53 30.30
CA ALA A 315 2.20 -3.03 29.42
C ALA A 315 2.39 -2.69 27.93
N ARG A 316 3.20 -1.67 27.59
CA ARG A 316 3.48 -1.27 26.20
C ARG A 316 4.71 -1.94 25.61
N GLN A 317 5.53 -2.58 26.44
CA GLN A 317 6.73 -3.27 25.98
C GLN A 317 6.33 -4.49 25.16
N LYS A 318 7.04 -4.70 24.06
CA LYS A 318 6.99 -5.92 23.25
C LYS A 318 8.37 -6.56 23.27
N THR A 319 8.43 -7.86 23.08
CA THR A 319 9.69 -8.56 22.87
C THR A 319 10.20 -8.26 21.47
N ASP A 320 11.42 -7.73 21.38
CA ASP A 320 12.18 -7.68 20.13
C ASP A 320 13.30 -8.71 20.21
N VAL A 321 13.22 -9.75 19.38
CA VAL A 321 14.16 -10.89 19.37
C VAL A 321 15.49 -10.49 18.74
N PHE A 322 15.49 -9.48 17.86
CA PHE A 322 16.69 -9.03 17.14
C PHE A 322 17.37 -7.84 17.83
N ALA A 323 16.85 -7.41 18.98
CA ALA A 323 17.49 -6.37 19.77
C ALA A 323 18.77 -6.91 20.44
N PRO A 324 19.83 -6.08 20.57
CA PRO A 324 21.12 -6.53 21.09
C PRO A 324 21.06 -6.99 22.55
N ASP A 325 20.08 -6.52 23.32
CA ASP A 325 19.84 -6.87 24.71
C ASP A 325 19.03 -8.17 24.90
N TYR A 326 18.51 -8.77 23.83
CA TYR A 326 17.71 -10.00 23.90
C TYR A 326 18.51 -11.19 24.50
N VAL A 327 19.78 -11.33 24.12
CA VAL A 327 20.66 -12.43 24.58
C VAL A 327 20.91 -12.36 26.09
N ALA A 328 20.92 -11.15 26.66
CA ALA A 328 21.13 -10.92 28.09
C ALA A 328 19.84 -11.08 28.91
N GLY A 329 18.68 -11.29 28.26
CA GLY A 329 17.40 -11.43 28.91
C GLY A 329 17.27 -12.73 29.72
N VAL A 330 16.80 -12.63 30.96
CA VAL A 330 16.48 -13.81 31.80
C VAL A 330 15.30 -14.62 31.25
N SER A 331 14.44 -14.00 30.45
CA SER A 331 13.29 -14.62 29.81
C SER A 331 13.25 -14.25 28.33
N PRO A 332 12.89 -15.19 27.44
CA PRO A 332 12.66 -14.90 26.02
C PRO A 332 11.47 -13.96 25.75
N PHE A 333 10.65 -13.66 26.75
CA PHE A 333 9.43 -12.86 26.58
C PHE A 333 9.39 -11.66 27.53
N ALA A 334 8.84 -10.55 27.04
CA ALA A 334 8.53 -9.39 27.86
C ALA A 334 7.48 -9.75 28.92
N GLU A 335 7.71 -9.28 30.15
CA GLU A 335 6.79 -9.55 31.26
C GLU A 335 5.47 -8.79 31.12
N ASN A 336 4.37 -9.46 31.46
CA ASN A 336 3.05 -8.84 31.48
C ASN A 336 2.87 -7.90 32.69
N ASP A 337 2.10 -6.83 32.48
CA ASP A 337 1.67 -5.96 33.56
C ASP A 337 0.36 -6.46 34.19
N ILE A 338 0.45 -6.94 35.43
CA ILE A 338 -0.68 -7.38 36.24
C ILE A 338 -0.89 -6.54 37.50
N SER A 339 0.07 -5.68 37.87
CA SER A 339 0.05 -4.96 39.15
C SER A 339 -0.50 -3.54 39.02
N SER A 340 -0.40 -2.92 37.83
CA SER A 340 -0.81 -1.53 37.66
C SER A 340 -2.32 -1.33 37.79
N ARG A 341 -2.72 -0.11 38.15
CA ARG A 341 -4.14 0.29 38.15
C ARG A 341 -4.78 0.14 36.77
N SER A 342 -4.03 0.36 35.69
CA SER A 342 -4.52 0.15 34.32
C SER A 342 -4.82 -1.32 34.01
N ALA A 343 -4.05 -2.25 34.58
CA ALA A 343 -4.32 -3.69 34.46
C ALA A 343 -5.63 -4.07 35.15
N THR A 344 -5.87 -3.56 36.37
CA THR A 344 -7.15 -3.77 37.09
C THR A 344 -8.34 -3.20 36.31
N LEU A 345 -8.17 -2.03 35.68
CA LEU A 345 -9.20 -1.39 34.85
C LEU A 345 -9.38 -2.06 33.48
N GLN A 346 -8.56 -3.07 33.16
CA GLN A 346 -8.56 -3.79 31.89
C GLN A 346 -8.39 -2.88 30.67
N VAL A 347 -7.53 -1.87 30.79
CA VAL A 347 -7.16 -1.01 29.66
C VAL A 347 -6.46 -1.88 28.61
N ARG A 348 -6.76 -1.64 27.32
CA ARG A 348 -6.21 -2.38 26.19
C ARG A 348 -5.68 -1.41 25.15
N ASP A 349 -4.67 -1.84 24.39
CA ASP A 349 -4.18 -1.09 23.25
C ASP A 349 -5.26 -0.86 22.20
N SER A 350 -5.26 0.32 21.60
CA SER A 350 -6.18 0.71 20.53
C SER A 350 -6.06 -0.14 19.27
N THR A 351 -4.92 -0.82 19.07
CA THR A 351 -4.67 -1.74 17.97
C THR A 351 -5.41 -3.08 18.15
N LEU A 352 -5.69 -3.49 19.39
CA LEU A 352 -6.38 -4.73 19.67
C LEU A 352 -7.88 -4.65 19.36
N GLY A 353 -8.48 -5.82 19.11
CA GLY A 353 -9.94 -5.93 18.97
C GLY A 353 -10.52 -5.26 17.73
N ALA A 354 -9.72 -4.92 16.72
CA ALA A 354 -10.20 -4.36 15.45
C ALA A 354 -11.23 -5.29 14.78
N GLY A 355 -10.95 -6.59 14.68
CA GLY A 355 -11.91 -7.57 14.14
C GLY A 355 -13.20 -7.67 14.96
N ARG A 356 -13.11 -7.59 16.30
CA ARG A 356 -14.29 -7.61 17.18
C ARG A 356 -15.20 -6.40 16.95
N ARG A 357 -14.61 -5.21 16.75
CA ARG A 357 -15.34 -3.96 16.48
C ARG A 357 -16.02 -3.94 15.09
N ARG A 358 -15.63 -4.82 14.18
CA ARG A 358 -16.27 -4.99 12.85
C ARG A 358 -17.49 -5.90 12.89
N LEU A 359 -17.75 -6.61 14.00
CA LEU A 359 -18.92 -7.47 14.14
C LEU A 359 -20.18 -6.63 14.36
N ASN A 360 -21.30 -7.10 13.81
CA ASN A 360 -22.61 -6.52 14.03
C ASN A 360 -23.00 -6.63 15.53
N PRO A 361 -23.30 -5.53 16.23
CA PRO A 361 -23.70 -5.54 17.64
C PRO A 361 -24.98 -6.35 17.93
N ASN A 362 -25.86 -6.48 16.92
CA ASN A 362 -27.13 -7.20 17.05
C ASN A 362 -26.97 -8.72 16.89
N ALA A 363 -25.79 -9.23 16.57
CA ALA A 363 -25.55 -10.65 16.40
C ALA A 363 -25.42 -11.39 17.75
N SER A 364 -25.90 -12.63 17.80
CA SER A 364 -25.77 -13.48 18.99
C SER A 364 -24.30 -13.82 19.28
N ARG A 365 -24.02 -14.10 20.56
CA ARG A 365 -22.66 -14.40 21.04
C ARG A 365 -22.66 -15.65 21.92
N LYS A 366 -21.49 -16.25 22.09
CA LYS A 366 -21.28 -17.36 23.02
C LYS A 366 -21.69 -16.97 24.43
N LYS A 367 -22.40 -17.86 25.13
CA LYS A 367 -23.06 -17.65 26.43
C LYS A 367 -22.17 -16.98 27.48
N PHE A 368 -20.92 -17.39 27.59
CA PHE A 368 -20.00 -16.92 28.64
C PHE A 368 -19.07 -15.78 28.21
N VAL A 369 -19.20 -15.27 26.98
CA VAL A 369 -18.32 -14.23 26.45
C VAL A 369 -18.95 -12.85 26.59
N LYS A 370 -18.45 -12.07 27.55
CA LYS A 370 -18.80 -10.65 27.71
C LYS A 370 -17.97 -9.80 26.75
N LYS A 371 -18.52 -9.50 25.56
CA LYS A 371 -17.91 -8.53 24.63
C LYS A 371 -18.24 -7.11 25.07
N ARG A 372 -17.20 -6.28 25.19
CA ARG A 372 -17.28 -4.82 25.21
C ARG A 372 -17.06 -4.27 23.81
#